data_AF-A0AAV8RE72-F1
#
_entry.id   AF-A0AAV8RE72-F1
#
_cell.length_a   1.000
_cell.length_b   1.000
_cell.length_c   1.000
_cell.angle_alpha   90.00
_cell.angle_beta   90.00
_cell.angle_gamma   90.00
#
_symmetry.space_group_name_H-M   'P 1'
#
loop_
_entity.id
_entity.type
_entity.pdbx_description
1 polymer ?
#
loop_
_entity_poly.entity_id
_entity_poly.type
_entity_poly.pdbx_seq_one_letter_code
_entity_poly.pdbx_strand_id
1 'polypeptide(L)'
;MLTFSFARISFATMMHLSAHPGTLLEMSSSFCRRGLQQNRYFPILLFRILEAKEKLEGIINQTKEQTTYCLGMPSHNSKKAIHDDDDAEFEKMKIEIEASQENALSLCTEKVLLAQQACELKQRFHQMNQLFFLHSL
;
A
#
# COMPACT_ATOMS: atom_id res chain seq x y z
N MET A 1 15.65 -8.24 2.16
CA MET A 1 16.69 -9.03 2.87
C MET A 1 17.64 -8.18 3.74
N LEU A 2 18.04 -6.97 3.32
CA LEU A 2 19.03 -6.15 4.05
C LEU A 2 18.59 -5.65 5.44
N THR A 3 17.29 -5.42 5.68
CA THR A 3 16.78 -4.92 6.98
C THR A 3 16.84 -5.95 8.11
N PHE A 4 16.78 -7.25 7.78
CA PHE A 4 16.82 -8.33 8.75
C PHE A 4 18.24 -8.55 9.33
N SER A 5 19.27 -8.33 8.50
CA SER A 5 20.67 -8.46 8.94
C SER A 5 21.07 -7.38 9.94
N PHE A 6 20.61 -6.15 9.75
CA PHE A 6 20.92 -5.05 10.68
C PHE A 6 20.36 -5.27 12.09
N ALA A 7 19.13 -5.78 12.21
CA ALA A 7 18.52 -6.06 13.52
C ALA A 7 19.29 -7.14 14.31
N ARG A 8 19.82 -8.17 13.63
CA ARG A 8 20.62 -9.23 14.28
C ARG A 8 22.00 -8.75 14.70
N ILE A 9 22.64 -7.91 13.87
CA ILE A 9 23.94 -7.32 14.18
C ILE A 9 23.83 -6.40 15.41
N SER A 10 22.82 -5.52 15.46
CA SER A 10 22.59 -4.63 16.61
C SER A 10 22.40 -5.38 17.93
N PHE A 11 21.68 -6.51 17.92
CA PHE A 11 21.42 -7.29 19.14
C PHE A 11 22.68 -7.99 19.68
N ALA A 12 23.54 -8.51 18.79
CA ALA A 12 24.79 -9.16 19.16
C ALA A 12 25.80 -8.18 19.77
N THR A 13 25.91 -6.97 19.21
CA THR A 13 26.80 -5.91 19.75
C THR A 13 26.34 -5.42 21.13
N MET A 14 25.02 -5.35 21.36
CA MET A 14 24.45 -4.89 22.63
C MET A 14 24.71 -5.85 23.81
N MET A 15 24.81 -7.15 23.55
CA MET A 15 25.13 -8.17 24.56
C MET A 15 26.61 -8.16 24.96
N HIS A 16 27.49 -7.56 24.15
CA HIS A 16 28.93 -7.67 24.29
C HIS A 16 29.60 -6.50 25.04
N LEU A 17 28.87 -5.41 25.32
CA LEU A 17 29.44 -4.14 25.81
C LEU A 17 29.05 -3.70 27.23
N SER A 18 28.22 -4.43 28.00
CA SER A 18 27.69 -3.89 29.28
C SER A 18 27.94 -4.73 30.53
N ALA A 19 28.28 -4.03 31.61
CA ALA A 19 28.54 -4.53 32.96
C ALA A 19 27.33 -4.46 33.93
N HIS A 20 26.13 -4.06 33.47
CA HIS A 20 24.92 -4.02 34.31
C HIS A 20 23.72 -4.72 33.65
N PRO A 21 23.28 -5.89 34.15
CA PRO A 21 22.39 -6.80 33.40
C PRO A 21 20.89 -6.47 33.46
N GLY A 22 20.41 -5.70 34.44
CA GLY A 22 18.97 -5.57 34.71
C GLY A 22 18.18 -4.66 33.76
N THR A 23 18.64 -3.42 33.56
CA THR A 23 17.94 -2.39 32.76
C THR A 23 18.15 -2.55 31.26
N LEU A 24 19.25 -3.17 30.83
CA LEU A 24 19.56 -3.40 29.43
C LEU A 24 18.72 -4.50 28.79
N LEU A 25 18.30 -5.51 29.55
CA LEU A 25 17.49 -6.63 29.07
C LEU A 25 16.04 -6.20 28.77
N GLU A 26 15.50 -5.28 29.56
CA GLU A 26 14.20 -4.65 29.30
C GLU A 26 14.23 -3.75 28.06
N MET A 27 15.27 -2.90 27.93
CA MET A 27 15.44 -2.04 26.76
C MET A 27 15.66 -2.85 25.48
N SER A 28 16.49 -3.91 25.53
CA SER A 28 16.73 -4.84 24.42
C SER A 28 15.47 -5.54 23.97
N SER A 29 14.67 -6.01 24.93
CA SER A 29 13.46 -6.76 24.67
C SER A 29 12.37 -5.86 24.10
N SER A 30 12.24 -4.62 24.57
CA SER A 30 11.30 -3.65 24.00
C SER A 30 11.69 -3.24 22.57
N PHE A 31 12.98 -3.08 22.30
CA PHE A 31 13.51 -2.72 20.98
C PHE A 31 13.34 -3.89 20.00
N CYS A 32 13.70 -5.10 20.42
CA CYS A 32 13.53 -6.31 19.62
C CYS A 32 12.05 -6.57 19.30
N ARG A 33 11.15 -6.39 20.28
CA ARG A 33 9.69 -6.48 20.07
C ARG A 33 9.18 -5.42 19.08
N ARG A 34 9.60 -4.15 19.21
CA ARG A 34 9.21 -3.08 18.28
C ARG A 34 9.75 -3.32 16.87
N GLY A 35 11.01 -3.71 16.73
CA GLY A 35 11.62 -4.06 15.45
C GLY A 35 10.94 -5.25 14.76
N LEU A 36 10.61 -6.32 15.49
CA LEU A 36 9.90 -7.48 14.95
C LEU A 36 8.46 -7.14 14.54
N GLN A 37 7.74 -6.30 15.30
CA GLN A 37 6.40 -5.86 14.92
C GLN A 37 6.40 -5.03 13.63
N GLN A 38 7.32 -4.07 13.50
CA GLN A 38 7.42 -3.25 12.28
C GLN A 38 7.83 -4.08 11.05
N ASN A 39 8.71 -5.07 11.23
CA ASN A 39 9.17 -5.96 10.17
C ASN A 39 8.06 -6.89 9.65
N ARG A 40 7.08 -7.23 10.50
CA ARG A 40 5.86 -7.95 10.06
C ARG A 40 4.84 -7.03 9.39
N TYR A 41 4.76 -5.76 9.80
CA TYR A 41 3.73 -4.84 9.30
C TYR A 41 4.05 -4.26 7.91
N PHE A 42 5.33 -4.01 7.61
CA PHE A 42 5.74 -3.41 6.33
C PHE A 42 5.38 -4.27 5.09
N PRO A 43 5.62 -5.59 5.06
CA PRO A 43 5.20 -6.45 3.95
C PRO A 43 3.67 -6.48 3.75
N ILE A 44 2.91 -6.40 4.85
CA ILE A 44 1.43 -6.36 4.80
C ILE A 44 0.96 -5.08 4.13
N LEU A 45 1.54 -3.92 4.50
CA LEU A 45 1.23 -2.64 3.84
C LEU A 45 1.55 -2.68 2.34
N LEU A 46 2.72 -3.21 1.97
CA LEU A 46 3.11 -3.35 0.56
C LEU A 46 2.15 -4.24 -0.22
N PHE A 47 1.76 -5.38 0.35
CA PHE A 47 0.79 -6.28 -0.28
C PHE A 47 -0.54 -5.57 -0.57
N ARG A 48 -1.08 -4.82 0.41
CA ARG A 48 -2.34 -4.08 0.24
C ARG A 48 -2.23 -2.95 -0.79
N ILE A 49 -1.08 -2.26 -0.86
CA ILE A 49 -0.82 -1.25 -1.90
C ILE A 49 -0.84 -1.89 -3.30
N LEU A 50 -0.23 -3.07 -3.45
CA LEU A 50 -0.20 -3.79 -4.72
C LEU A 50 -1.58 -4.34 -5.10
N GLU A 51 -2.30 -4.93 -4.15
CA GLU A 51 -3.67 -5.42 -4.36
C GLU A 51 -4.62 -4.28 -4.76
N ALA A 52 -4.55 -3.13 -4.08
CA ALA A 52 -5.34 -1.95 -4.44
C ALA A 52 -4.96 -1.41 -5.84
N LYS A 53 -3.68 -1.49 -6.22
CA LYS A 53 -3.23 -1.11 -7.57
C LYS A 53 -3.81 -2.02 -8.64
N GLU A 54 -3.80 -3.34 -8.43
CA GLU A 54 -4.34 -4.31 -9.38
C GLU A 54 -5.84 -4.11 -9.60
N LYS A 55 -6.61 -3.93 -8.51
CA LYS A 55 -8.05 -3.63 -8.58
C LYS A 55 -8.33 -2.32 -9.33
N LEU A 56 -7.54 -1.28 -9.05
CA LEU A 56 -7.66 0.02 -9.71
C LEU A 56 -7.40 -0.09 -11.22
N GLU A 57 -6.41 -0.86 -11.64
CA GLU A 57 -6.09 -1.08 -13.04
C GLU A 57 -7.22 -1.80 -13.78
N GLY A 58 -7.86 -2.77 -13.13
CA GLY A 58 -9.08 -3.43 -13.65
C GLY A 58 -10.22 -2.44 -13.88
N ILE A 59 -10.51 -1.59 -12.89
CA ILE A 59 -11.57 -0.56 -12.99
C ILE A 59 -11.26 0.42 -14.13
N ILE A 60 -10.03 0.92 -14.22
CA ILE A 60 -9.64 1.87 -15.29
C ILE A 60 -9.85 1.26 -16.67
N ASN A 61 -9.46 0.01 -16.88
CA ASN A 61 -9.62 -0.66 -18.18
C ASN A 61 -11.09 -0.83 -18.54
N GLN A 62 -11.91 -1.30 -17.60
CA GLN A 62 -13.35 -1.46 -17.81
C GLN A 62 -14.04 -0.12 -18.09
N THR A 63 -13.79 0.90 -17.28
CA THR A 63 -14.38 2.24 -17.46
C THR A 63 -13.93 2.88 -18.76
N LYS A 64 -12.69 2.64 -19.20
CA LYS A 64 -12.19 3.13 -20.49
C LYS A 64 -12.98 2.52 -21.65
N GLU A 65 -13.26 1.22 -21.61
CA GLU A 65 -14.06 0.54 -22.63
C GLU A 65 -15.50 1.09 -22.66
N GLN A 66 -16.15 1.18 -21.50
CA GLN A 66 -17.49 1.77 -21.35
C GLN A 66 -17.55 3.22 -21.85
N THR A 67 -16.55 4.04 -21.49
CA THR A 67 -16.47 5.44 -21.95
C THR A 67 -16.28 5.53 -23.47
N THR A 68 -15.47 4.63 -24.05
CA THR A 68 -15.24 4.58 -25.50
C THR A 68 -16.54 4.24 -26.25
N TYR A 69 -17.34 3.32 -25.70
CA TYR A 69 -18.67 2.99 -26.21
C TYR A 69 -19.61 4.20 -26.14
N CYS A 70 -19.71 4.86 -24.97
CA CYS A 70 -20.55 6.05 -24.80
C CYS A 70 -20.17 7.21 -25.74
N LEU A 71 -18.89 7.35 -26.09
CA LEU A 71 -18.42 8.39 -27.00
C LEU A 71 -18.63 8.06 -28.48
N GLY A 72 -19.23 6.91 -28.80
CA GLY A 72 -19.48 6.49 -30.19
C GLY A 72 -18.20 6.19 -30.97
N MET A 73 -17.06 5.99 -30.28
CA MET A 73 -15.82 5.58 -30.92
C MET A 73 -15.90 4.06 -31.18
N PRO A 74 -15.80 3.59 -32.44
CA PRO A 74 -16.10 2.21 -32.76
C PRO A 74 -15.07 1.25 -32.16
N SER A 75 -15.48 0.54 -31.11
CA SER A 75 -14.96 -0.79 -30.81
C SER A 75 -15.47 -1.72 -31.92
N HIS A 76 -14.57 -2.38 -32.64
CA HIS A 76 -14.89 -3.21 -33.81
C HIS A 76 -15.90 -4.32 -33.49
N ASN A 77 -17.22 -4.09 -33.66
CA ASN A 77 -18.14 -4.98 -34.40
C ASN A 77 -19.59 -4.43 -34.44
N SER A 78 -20.22 -4.63 -35.61
CA SER A 78 -21.66 -4.91 -35.77
C SER A 78 -22.73 -3.79 -35.68
N LYS A 79 -23.07 -3.27 -36.87
CA LYS A 79 -24.42 -3.00 -37.45
C LYS A 79 -25.66 -2.87 -36.53
N LYS A 80 -26.31 -1.70 -36.69
CA LYS A 80 -27.77 -1.42 -36.80
C LYS A 80 -28.70 -1.86 -35.65
N ALA A 81 -29.25 -0.90 -34.91
CA ALA A 81 -30.66 -0.45 -34.98
C ALA A 81 -30.90 0.56 -33.84
N ILE A 82 -31.21 1.82 -34.19
CA ILE A 82 -31.60 2.83 -33.19
C ILE A 82 -32.99 2.43 -32.70
N HIS A 83 -33.08 1.93 -31.47
CA HIS A 83 -34.31 1.61 -30.76
C HIS A 83 -34.21 2.26 -29.38
N ASP A 84 -35.31 2.79 -28.84
CA ASP A 84 -35.39 3.53 -27.55
C ASP A 84 -34.81 2.77 -26.31
N ASP A 85 -34.40 1.51 -26.48
CA ASP A 85 -33.68 0.69 -25.50
C ASP A 85 -32.22 1.15 -25.31
N ASP A 86 -31.63 1.76 -26.36
CA ASP A 86 -30.27 2.32 -26.34
C ASP A 86 -30.15 3.50 -25.35
N ASP A 87 -31.19 4.32 -25.18
CA ASP A 87 -31.14 5.49 -24.28
C ASP A 87 -31.14 5.06 -22.80
N ALA A 88 -31.91 4.02 -22.46
CA ALA A 88 -31.94 3.46 -21.12
C ALA A 88 -30.64 2.71 -20.80
N GLU A 89 -30.08 1.97 -21.76
CA GLU A 89 -28.79 1.28 -21.62
C GLU A 89 -27.63 2.27 -21.54
N PHE A 90 -27.68 3.37 -22.31
CA PHE A 90 -26.72 4.45 -22.27
C PHE A 90 -26.72 5.16 -20.91
N GLU A 91 -27.88 5.51 -20.36
CA GLU A 91 -27.93 6.13 -19.04
C GLU A 91 -27.51 5.17 -17.92
N LYS A 92 -27.86 3.89 -18.03
CA LYS A 92 -27.32 2.85 -17.14
C LYS A 92 -25.78 2.80 -17.20
N MET A 93 -25.20 2.85 -18.40
CA MET A 93 -23.74 2.82 -18.57
C MET A 93 -23.07 4.06 -17.98
N LYS A 94 -23.68 5.23 -18.10
CA LYS A 94 -23.18 6.47 -17.50
C LYS A 94 -23.15 6.38 -15.97
N ILE A 95 -24.21 5.84 -15.35
CA ILE A 95 -24.25 5.58 -13.90
C ILE A 95 -23.14 4.60 -13.49
N GLU A 96 -22.91 3.55 -14.28
CA GLU A 96 -21.82 2.59 -14.05
C GLU A 96 -20.43 3.23 -14.17
N ILE A 97 -20.24 4.15 -15.13
CA ILE A 97 -19.00 4.93 -15.27
C ILE A 97 -18.78 5.82 -14.04
N GLU A 98 -19.80 6.54 -13.58
CA GLU A 98 -19.72 7.40 -12.40
C GLU A 98 -19.38 6.59 -11.14
N ALA A 99 -20.07 5.47 -10.92
CA ALA A 99 -19.78 4.57 -9.80
C ALA A 99 -18.37 3.98 -9.87
N SER A 100 -17.89 3.64 -11.07
CA SER A 100 -16.53 3.14 -11.28
C SER A 100 -15.46 4.19 -10.99
N GLN A 101 -15.71 5.45 -11.38
CA GLN A 101 -14.84 6.58 -11.07
C GLN A 101 -14.76 6.84 -9.56
N GLU A 102 -15.89 6.79 -8.85
CA GLU A 102 -15.93 6.93 -7.39
C GLU A 102 -15.14 5.79 -6.71
N ASN A 103 -15.31 4.56 -7.16
CA ASN A 103 -14.56 3.41 -6.66
C ASN A 103 -13.05 3.55 -6.91
N ALA A 104 -12.65 3.98 -8.11
CA ALA A 104 -11.25 4.25 -8.44
C ALA A 104 -10.65 5.34 -7.54
N LEU A 105 -11.40 6.40 -7.25
CA LEU A 105 -10.98 7.48 -6.34
C LEU A 105 -10.81 6.97 -4.90
N SER A 106 -11.75 6.14 -4.43
CA SER A 106 -11.68 5.51 -3.10
C SER A 106 -10.42 4.64 -2.95
N LEU A 107 -10.14 3.76 -3.93
CA LEU A 107 -8.94 2.92 -3.95
C LEU A 107 -7.65 3.74 -4.05
N CYS A 108 -7.64 4.81 -4.85
CA CYS A 108 -6.51 5.73 -4.92
C CYS A 108 -6.23 6.38 -3.56
N THR A 109 -7.27 6.80 -2.85
CA THR A 109 -7.17 7.38 -1.51
C THR A 109 -6.61 6.36 -0.51
N GLU A 110 -7.16 5.15 -0.48
CA GLU A 110 -6.66 4.07 0.38
C GLU A 110 -5.17 3.80 0.10
N LYS A 111 -4.78 3.71 -1.17
CA LYS A 111 -3.39 3.45 -1.56
C LYS A 111 -2.43 4.54 -1.09
N VAL A 112 -2.83 5.82 -1.17
CA VAL A 112 -2.03 6.95 -0.65
C VAL A 112 -1.87 6.83 0.86
N LEU A 113 -2.95 6.52 1.60
CA LEU A 113 -2.89 6.36 3.05
C LEU A 113 -1.97 5.19 3.46
N LEU A 114 -2.04 4.05 2.76
CA LEU A 114 -1.17 2.91 2.99
C LEU A 114 0.31 3.24 2.70
N ALA A 115 0.57 3.96 1.60
CA ALA A 115 1.92 4.39 1.24
C ALA A 115 2.50 5.37 2.28
N GLN A 116 1.67 6.28 2.80
CA GLN A 116 2.05 7.17 3.89
C GLN A 116 2.39 6.38 5.15
N GLN A 117 1.56 5.43 5.56
CA GLN A 117 1.83 4.56 6.71
C GLN A 117 3.16 3.81 6.56
N ALA A 118 3.46 3.30 5.36
CA ALA A 118 4.72 2.62 5.06
C ALA A 118 5.93 3.58 5.16
N CYS A 119 5.78 4.82 4.70
CA CYS A 119 6.81 5.85 4.79
C CYS A 119 7.07 6.27 6.25
N GLU A 120 6.03 6.51 7.04
CA GLU A 120 6.15 6.82 8.47
C GLU A 120 6.84 5.68 9.24
N LEU A 121 6.48 4.43 8.93
CA LEU A 121 7.10 3.26 9.55
C LEU A 121 8.61 3.20 9.24
N LYS A 122 8.97 3.43 7.97
CA LYS A 122 10.37 3.49 7.52
C LYS A 122 11.14 4.62 8.23
N GLN A 123 10.52 5.79 8.38
CA GLN A 123 11.14 6.93 9.07
C GLN A 123 11.36 6.65 10.55
N ARG A 124 10.36 6.06 11.24
CA ARG A 124 10.50 5.64 12.65
C ARG A 124 11.61 4.62 12.83
N PHE A 125 11.74 3.66 11.91
CA PHE A 125 12.84 2.69 11.94
C PHE A 125 14.21 3.37 11.80
N HIS A 126 14.32 4.34 10.89
CA HIS A 126 15.56 5.10 10.71
C HIS A 126 15.94 5.89 11.97
N GLN A 127 14.98 6.59 12.59
CA GLN A 127 15.21 7.34 13.83
C GLN A 127 15.63 6.41 14.99
N MET A 128 14.98 5.25 15.13
CA MET A 128 15.33 4.27 16.16
C MET A 128 16.78 3.77 16.01
N ASN A 129 17.22 3.53 14.78
CA ASN A 129 18.59 3.11 14.49
C ASN A 129 19.61 4.22 14.77
N GLN A 130 19.29 5.48 14.45
CA GLN A 130 20.16 6.61 14.78
C GLN A 130 20.30 6.81 16.29
N LEU A 131 19.19 6.77 17.03
CA LEU A 131 19.19 6.90 18.49
C LEU A 131 20.04 5.80 19.14
N PHE A 132 19.93 4.57 18.63
CA PHE A 132 20.73 3.44 19.09
C PHE A 132 22.23 3.62 18.81
N PHE A 133 22.60 4.10 17.62
CA PHE A 133 23.99 4.33 17.25
C PHE A 133 24.64 5.41 18.12
N LEU A 134 23.90 6.49 18.43
CA LEU A 134 24.36 7.55 19.32
C LEU A 134 24.50 7.12 20.78
N HIS A 135 23.65 6.20 21.26
CA HIS A 135 23.70 5.71 22.64
C HIS A 135 24.71 4.58 22.86
N SER A 136 25.29 4.03 21.79
CA SER A 136 26.28 2.95 21.82
C SER A 136 27.73 3.44 21.63
N LEU A 137 27.90 4.73 21.35
CA LEU A 137 29.17 5.47 21.32
C LEU A 137 29.40 6.16 22.68
#